data_AF-A0A924RH12-F1
#
_entry.id   AF-A0A924RH12-F1
#
_cell.length_a   1.000
_cell.length_b   1.000
_cell.length_c   1.000
_cell.angle_alpha   90.00
_cell.angle_beta   90.00
_cell.angle_gamma   90.00
#
_symmetry.space_group_name_H-M   'P 1'
#
loop_
_entity.id
_entity.type
_entity.pdbx_description
1 polymer ?
#
loop_
_entity_poly.entity_id
_entity_poly.type
_entity_poly.pdbx_seq_one_letter_code
_entity_poly.pdbx_strand_id
1 'polypeptide(L)'
;MFSFSNILSDLRAVIAARAARDRALTELLVAVWGRIARMGARLERLVALWRAGHLPAPGAARAKRASRASVRPAFPTAPAWLVRTLGYEVVAFGSQLQHLLSEAECRAFLAEVPQAGRVLRPLLRMLGVAALPEVTRPKAMVAAVVAVPAPLVEMGFVGDVAAPIFSGG
;
A
#
# COMPACT_ATOMS: atom_id res chain seq x y z
N MET A 1 6.45 19.40 6.92
CA MET A 1 6.20 18.25 7.81
C MET A 1 4.78 17.77 7.56
N PHE A 2 4.62 16.69 6.81
CA PHE A 2 3.28 16.16 6.48
C PHE A 2 2.62 15.57 7.75
N SER A 3 1.32 15.81 7.92
CA SER A 3 0.51 15.19 8.97
C SER A 3 -0.81 14.69 8.40
N PHE A 4 -1.07 13.39 8.58
CA PHE A 4 -2.33 12.76 8.17
C PHE A 4 -3.45 13.08 9.15
N SER A 5 -3.13 13.34 10.42
CA SER A 5 -4.09 13.57 11.48
C SER A 5 -5.06 14.71 11.18
N ASN A 6 -4.59 15.84 10.64
CA ASN A 6 -5.43 17.02 10.39
C ASN A 6 -6.51 16.71 9.34
N ILE A 7 -6.11 16.23 8.15
CA ILE A 7 -7.05 15.87 7.06
C ILE A 7 -8.07 14.83 7.53
N LEU A 8 -7.61 13.82 8.28
CA LEU A 8 -8.50 12.75 8.77
C LEU A 8 -9.41 13.20 9.93
N SER A 9 -8.96 14.16 10.74
CA SER A 9 -9.76 14.78 11.80
C SER A 9 -10.87 15.64 11.20
N ASP A 10 -10.54 16.46 10.21
CA ASP A 10 -11.50 17.33 9.53
C ASP A 10 -12.55 16.50 8.77
N LEU A 11 -12.13 15.44 8.08
CA LEU A 11 -13.04 14.47 7.47
C LEU A 11 -13.98 13.83 8.49
N ARG A 12 -13.47 13.52 9.69
CA ARG A 12 -14.29 12.96 10.79
C ARG A 12 -15.30 13.97 11.32
N ALA A 13 -14.94 15.26 11.39
CA ALA A 13 -15.85 16.32 11.80
C ALA A 13 -17.03 16.44 10.83
N VAL A 14 -16.77 16.40 9.52
CA VAL A 14 -17.82 16.42 8.48
C VAL A 14 -18.73 15.20 8.58
N ILE A 15 -18.16 14.00 8.79
CA ILE A 15 -18.94 12.77 8.97
C ILE A 15 -19.83 12.85 10.21
N ALA A 16 -19.31 13.36 11.33
CA ALA A 16 -20.09 13.52 12.56
C ALA A 16 -21.23 14.52 12.38
N ALA A 17 -20.98 15.65 11.71
CA ALA A 17 -21.99 16.64 11.39
C ALA A 17 -23.11 16.05 10.49
N ARG A 18 -22.77 15.18 9.54
CA ARG A 18 -23.80 14.49 8.74
C ARG A 18 -24.56 13.42 9.54
N ALA A 19 -23.87 12.64 10.36
CA ALA A 19 -24.51 11.61 11.18
C ALA A 19 -25.59 12.20 12.11
N ALA A 20 -25.37 13.43 12.60
CA ALA A 20 -26.37 14.14 13.40
C ALA A 20 -27.62 14.57 12.60
N ARG A 21 -27.51 14.71 11.27
CA ARG A 21 -28.58 15.18 10.38
C ARG A 21 -29.37 14.04 9.72
N ASP A 22 -28.75 12.89 9.51
CA ASP A 22 -29.37 11.76 8.81
C ASP A 22 -29.39 10.50 9.69
N ARG A 23 -30.57 10.22 10.26
CA ARG A 23 -30.79 9.06 11.13
C ARG A 23 -30.68 7.73 10.39
N ALA A 24 -31.03 7.68 9.10
CA ALA A 24 -30.96 6.46 8.31
C ALA A 24 -29.51 6.02 8.07
N LEU A 25 -28.58 6.98 8.04
CA LEU A 25 -27.15 6.73 7.79
C LEU A 25 -26.29 6.73 9.06
N THR A 26 -26.86 7.02 10.23
CA THR A 26 -26.10 7.25 11.47
C THR A 26 -25.18 6.08 11.82
N GLU A 27 -25.68 4.83 11.82
CA GLU A 27 -24.87 3.66 12.18
C GLU A 27 -23.70 3.45 11.22
N LEU A 28 -23.95 3.60 9.91
CA LEU A 28 -22.93 3.51 8.88
C LEU A 28 -21.87 4.59 9.07
N LEU A 29 -22.29 5.85 9.28
CA LEU A 29 -21.38 6.98 9.44
C LEU A 29 -20.55 6.89 10.73
N VAL A 30 -21.12 6.41 11.83
CA VAL A 30 -20.38 6.13 13.08
C VAL A 30 -19.35 5.02 12.85
N ALA A 31 -19.70 3.96 12.13
CA ALA A 31 -18.77 2.88 11.80
C ALA A 31 -17.62 3.36 10.90
N VAL A 32 -17.90 4.24 9.92
CA VAL A 32 -16.88 4.89 9.09
C VAL A 32 -16.00 5.81 9.93
N TRP A 33 -16.58 6.64 10.78
CA TRP A 33 -15.85 7.55 11.66
C TRP A 33 -14.83 6.80 12.52
N GLY A 34 -15.26 5.70 13.16
CA GLY A 34 -14.38 4.85 13.96
C GLY A 34 -13.35 4.09 13.14
N ARG A 35 -13.64 3.79 11.87
CA ARG A 35 -12.66 3.22 10.94
C ARG A 35 -11.58 4.24 10.58
N ILE A 36 -11.97 5.47 10.21
CA ILE A 36 -11.04 6.56 9.85
C ILE A 36 -10.14 6.92 11.05
N ALA A 37 -10.70 7.01 12.26
CA ALA A 37 -9.94 7.25 13.48
C ALA A 37 -8.81 6.22 13.68
N ARG A 38 -9.13 4.93 13.53
CA ARG A 38 -8.16 3.83 13.63
C ARG A 38 -7.10 3.88 12.54
N MET A 39 -7.47 4.28 11.33
CA MET A 39 -6.54 4.43 10.22
C MET A 39 -5.56 5.58 10.49
N GLY A 40 -6.05 6.74 10.94
CA GLY A 40 -5.22 7.89 11.31
C GLY A 40 -4.24 7.57 12.44
N ALA A 41 -4.72 7.00 13.54
CA ALA A 41 -3.86 6.60 14.66
C ALA A 41 -2.77 5.59 14.23
N ARG A 42 -3.11 4.66 13.33
CA ARG A 42 -2.15 3.70 12.79
C ARG A 42 -1.11 4.36 11.90
N LEU A 43 -1.49 5.34 11.07
CA LEU A 43 -0.57 6.07 10.21
C LEU A 43 0.39 6.93 11.04
N GLU A 44 -0.12 7.69 12.01
CA GLU A 44 0.72 8.49 12.91
C GLU A 44 1.73 7.63 13.66
N ARG A 45 1.31 6.44 14.12
CA ARG A 45 2.24 5.47 14.72
C ARG A 45 3.33 5.02 13.74
N LEU A 46 3.00 4.77 12.48
CA LEU A 46 3.98 4.38 11.45
C LEU A 46 4.94 5.52 11.13
N VAL A 47 4.45 6.77 11.06
CA VAL A 47 5.28 7.96 10.86
C VAL A 47 6.23 8.16 12.03
N ALA A 48 5.75 8.03 13.27
CA ALA A 48 6.58 8.13 14.46
C ALA A 48 7.69 7.07 14.49
N LEU A 49 7.36 5.82 14.16
CA LEU A 49 8.33 4.72 14.07
C LEU A 49 9.35 4.93 12.95
N TRP A 50 8.91 5.41 11.79
CA TRP A 50 9.78 5.74 10.67
C TRP A 50 10.77 6.85 11.02
N ARG A 51 10.29 7.95 11.62
CA ARG A 51 11.15 9.05 12.09
C ARG A 51 12.12 8.63 13.18
N ALA A 52 11.72 7.71 14.04
CA ALA A 52 12.60 7.14 15.05
C ALA A 52 13.62 6.12 14.48
N GLY A 53 13.57 5.82 13.18
CA GLY A 53 14.43 4.79 12.56
C GLY A 53 14.08 3.35 12.95
N HIS A 54 12.98 3.15 13.68
CA HIS A 54 12.56 1.85 14.19
C HIS A 54 11.39 1.30 13.38
N LEU A 55 11.63 1.00 12.10
CA LEU A 55 10.64 0.31 11.29
C LEU A 55 10.50 -1.14 11.79
N PRO A 56 9.28 -1.59 12.17
CA PRO A 56 9.09 -2.95 12.64
C PRO A 56 9.40 -3.91 11.49
N ALA A 57 10.36 -4.82 11.73
CA ALA A 57 10.75 -5.82 10.77
C ALA A 57 9.52 -6.60 10.26
N PRO A 58 9.36 -6.78 8.93
CA PRO A 58 8.22 -7.48 8.37
C PRO A 58 8.35 -8.98 8.64
N GLY A 59 8.00 -9.44 9.84
CA GLY A 59 8.19 -10.86 10.15
C GLY A 59 7.92 -11.36 11.56
N ALA A 60 7.59 -10.51 12.54
CA ALA A 60 7.18 -11.04 13.84
C ALA A 60 5.77 -11.64 13.73
N ALA A 61 5.72 -12.93 13.39
CA ALA A 61 4.51 -13.74 13.33
C ALA A 61 3.80 -13.67 14.69
N ARG A 62 2.83 -12.76 14.79
CA ARG A 62 1.95 -12.69 15.94
C ARG A 62 1.14 -13.99 15.96
N ALA A 63 1.37 -14.83 16.96
CA ALA A 63 0.61 -16.04 17.20
C ALA A 63 -0.88 -15.73 17.03
N LYS A 64 -1.56 -16.48 16.15
CA LYS A 64 -2.99 -16.32 15.87
C LYS A 64 -3.77 -16.64 17.15
N ARG A 65 -3.98 -15.64 18.00
CA ARG A 65 -5.01 -15.72 19.03
C ARG A 65 -6.33 -15.86 18.28
N ALA A 66 -7.04 -16.96 18.49
CA ALA A 66 -8.35 -17.21 17.87
C ALA A 66 -9.24 -15.99 18.12
N SER A 67 -9.39 -15.15 17.10
CA SER A 67 -10.20 -13.94 17.21
C SER A 67 -11.65 -14.39 17.12
N ARG A 68 -12.39 -14.25 18.22
CA ARG A 68 -13.86 -14.31 18.21
C ARG A 68 -14.34 -13.50 17.01
N ALA A 69 -15.12 -14.12 16.12
CA ALA A 69 -15.60 -13.46 14.91
C ALA A 69 -16.43 -12.24 15.31
N SER A 70 -15.82 -11.05 15.22
CA SER A 70 -16.54 -9.79 15.36
C SER A 70 -17.40 -9.66 14.11
N VAL A 71 -18.72 -9.56 14.30
CA VAL A 71 -19.64 -9.11 13.26
C VAL A 71 -19.14 -7.74 12.83
N ARG A 72 -18.57 -7.65 11.63
CA ARG A 72 -18.10 -6.37 11.08
C ARG A 72 -19.28 -5.74 10.36
N PRO A 73 -19.57 -4.45 10.59
CA PRO A 73 -20.57 -3.75 9.79
C PRO A 73 -20.16 -3.85 8.31
N ALA A 74 -21.09 -4.29 7.47
CA ALA A 74 -20.88 -4.40 6.04
C ALA A 74 -20.82 -2.99 5.45
N PHE A 75 -19.65 -2.62 4.91
CA PHE A 75 -19.49 -1.34 4.22
C PHE A 75 -19.85 -1.49 2.75
N PRO A 76 -20.40 -0.44 2.11
CA PRO A 76 -20.54 -0.42 0.67
C PRO A 76 -19.19 -0.69 -0.01
N THR A 77 -19.20 -1.58 -1.01
CA THR A 77 -18.01 -1.99 -1.74
C THR A 77 -17.76 -1.14 -2.98
N ALA A 78 -18.75 -0.35 -3.42
CA ALA A 78 -18.62 0.54 -4.57
C ALA A 78 -17.51 1.58 -4.33
N PRO A 79 -16.69 1.91 -5.34
CA PRO A 79 -15.76 3.04 -5.24
C PRO A 79 -16.55 4.35 -5.10
N ALA A 80 -15.90 5.37 -4.52
CA ALA A 80 -16.46 6.71 -4.31
C ALA A 80 -17.78 6.74 -3.52
N TRP A 81 -18.13 5.66 -2.82
CA TRP A 81 -19.43 5.58 -2.16
C TRP A 81 -19.60 6.69 -1.11
N LEU A 82 -18.53 7.07 -0.41
CA LEU A 82 -18.60 8.13 0.61
C LEU A 82 -18.91 9.49 -0.03
N VAL A 83 -18.33 9.76 -1.20
CA VAL A 83 -18.63 10.95 -2.01
C VAL A 83 -20.08 10.90 -2.52
N ARG A 84 -20.56 9.75 -2.97
CA ARG A 84 -21.95 9.59 -3.42
C ARG A 84 -22.96 9.79 -2.28
N THR A 85 -22.61 9.40 -1.07
CA THR A 85 -23.47 9.50 0.13
C THR A 85 -23.43 10.90 0.76
N LEU A 86 -22.25 11.53 0.82
CA LEU A 86 -22.04 12.78 1.54
C LEU A 86 -21.90 14.01 0.64
N GLY A 87 -21.75 13.84 -0.67
CA GLY A 87 -21.67 14.95 -1.63
C GLY A 87 -20.31 15.67 -1.64
N TYR A 88 -20.34 16.92 -2.09
CA TYR A 88 -19.15 17.71 -2.43
C TYR A 88 -18.21 18.00 -1.24
N GLU A 89 -18.74 18.05 -0.01
CA GLU A 89 -17.96 18.29 1.21
C GLU A 89 -16.81 17.28 1.35
N VAL A 90 -17.01 16.06 0.82
CA VAL A 90 -16.07 14.95 0.97
C VAL A 90 -15.08 14.85 -0.19
N VAL A 91 -15.39 15.49 -1.31
CA VAL A 91 -14.52 15.56 -2.50
C VAL A 91 -13.26 16.36 -2.20
N ALA A 92 -13.37 17.45 -1.45
CA ALA A 92 -12.25 18.31 -1.09
C ALA A 92 -11.15 17.53 -0.33
N PHE A 93 -11.53 16.62 0.57
CA PHE A 93 -10.58 15.76 1.28
C PHE A 93 -9.87 14.77 0.35
N GLY A 94 -10.52 14.36 -0.74
CA GLY A 94 -9.87 13.56 -1.78
C GLY A 94 -8.71 14.32 -2.43
N SER A 95 -8.93 15.57 -2.82
CA SER A 95 -7.89 16.44 -3.40
C SER A 95 -6.79 16.79 -2.40
N GLN A 96 -7.14 17.09 -1.14
CA GLN A 96 -6.15 17.34 -0.08
C GLN A 96 -5.27 16.11 0.17
N LEU A 97 -5.87 14.92 0.18
CA LEU A 97 -5.12 13.68 0.35
C LEU A 97 -4.23 13.39 -0.86
N GLN A 98 -4.68 13.65 -2.09
CA GLN A 98 -3.83 13.55 -3.28
C GLN A 98 -2.64 14.50 -3.22
N HIS A 99 -2.85 15.74 -2.77
CA HIS A 99 -1.78 16.72 -2.58
C HIS A 99 -0.77 16.24 -1.53
N LEU A 100 -1.23 15.77 -0.37
CA LEU A 100 -0.34 15.21 0.65
C LEU A 100 0.46 14.02 0.12
N LEU A 101 -0.16 13.16 -0.70
CA LEU A 101 0.49 12.00 -1.31
C LEU A 101 1.48 12.35 -2.42
N SER A 102 1.41 13.56 -2.99
CA SER A 102 2.36 14.02 -3.99
C SER A 102 3.62 14.66 -3.38
N GLU A 103 3.58 15.04 -2.10
CA GLU A 103 4.74 15.56 -1.38
C GLU A 103 5.90 14.56 -1.33
N ALA A 104 7.12 15.04 -1.57
CA ALA A 104 8.32 14.21 -1.63
C ALA A 104 8.57 13.43 -0.33
N GLU A 105 8.37 14.07 0.83
CA GLU A 105 8.54 13.45 2.17
C GLU A 105 7.53 12.30 2.37
N CYS A 106 6.27 12.50 1.96
CA CYS A 106 5.24 11.46 2.04
C CYS A 106 5.51 10.30 1.07
N ARG A 107 6.03 10.59 -0.13
CA ARG A 107 6.42 9.54 -1.10
C ARG A 107 7.58 8.70 -0.59
N ALA A 108 8.60 9.31 0.02
CA ALA A 108 9.70 8.60 0.66
C ALA A 108 9.22 7.68 1.78
N PHE A 109 8.37 8.21 2.67
CA PHE A 109 7.73 7.42 3.72
C PHE A 109 6.94 6.21 3.18
N LEU A 110 6.15 6.39 2.12
CA LEU A 110 5.37 5.30 1.54
C LEU A 110 6.24 4.25 0.84
N ALA A 111 7.37 4.64 0.25
CA ALA A 111 8.34 3.72 -0.34
C ALA A 111 9.02 2.84 0.71
N GLU A 112 9.41 3.43 1.85
CA GLU A 112 10.04 2.71 2.96
C GLU A 112 9.03 1.91 3.81
N VAL A 113 7.78 2.37 3.88
CA VAL A 113 6.71 1.75 4.67
C VAL A 113 5.51 1.36 3.78
N PRO A 114 5.60 0.27 2.99
CA PRO A 114 4.48 -0.19 2.16
C PRO A 114 3.21 -0.54 2.96
N GLN A 115 3.35 -0.81 4.27
CA GLN A 115 2.22 -1.03 5.16
C GLN A 115 1.32 0.21 5.26
N ALA A 116 1.88 1.42 5.23
CA ALA A 116 1.12 2.66 5.25
C ALA A 116 0.24 2.79 3.99
N GLY A 117 0.78 2.46 2.81
CA GLY A 117 -0.01 2.39 1.58
C GLY A 117 -1.17 1.41 1.66
N ARG A 118 -0.99 0.24 2.28
CA ARG A 118 -2.10 -0.72 2.50
C ARG A 118 -3.19 -0.17 3.42
N VAL A 119 -2.81 0.63 4.43
CA VAL A 119 -3.76 1.31 5.31
C VAL A 119 -4.51 2.41 4.55
N LEU A 120 -3.87 3.12 3.63
CA LEU A 120 -4.51 4.21 2.87
C LEU A 120 -5.45 3.74 1.75
N ARG A 121 -5.18 2.58 1.13
CA ARG A 121 -5.98 2.06 0.00
C ARG A 121 -7.49 2.04 0.23
N PRO A 122 -8.02 1.52 1.35
CA PRO A 122 -9.46 1.55 1.59
C PRO A 122 -10.02 2.96 1.66
N LEU A 123 -9.30 3.92 2.24
CA LEU A 123 -9.74 5.30 2.36
C LEU A 123 -9.87 5.95 0.98
N LEU A 124 -8.85 5.79 0.14
CA LEU A 124 -8.85 6.32 -1.23
C LEU A 124 -10.00 5.74 -2.06
N ARG A 125 -10.28 4.43 -1.92
CA ARG A 125 -11.42 3.80 -2.58
C ARG A 125 -12.76 4.36 -2.10
N MET A 126 -12.92 4.62 -0.79
CA MET A 126 -14.15 5.24 -0.27
C MET A 126 -14.36 6.65 -0.82
N LEU A 127 -13.27 7.40 -0.98
CA LEU A 127 -13.26 8.77 -1.51
C LEU A 127 -13.29 8.85 -3.04
N GLY A 128 -13.16 7.74 -3.76
CA GLY A 128 -13.13 7.74 -5.23
C GLY A 128 -11.82 8.30 -5.81
N VAL A 129 -10.79 8.44 -4.98
CA VAL A 129 -9.48 8.90 -5.41
C VAL A 129 -8.79 7.76 -6.18
N ALA A 130 -8.48 8.02 -7.45
CA ALA A 130 -7.65 7.13 -8.26
C ALA A 130 -6.32 6.86 -7.53
N ALA A 131 -5.87 5.61 -7.61
CA ALA A 131 -4.91 4.94 -6.74
C ALA A 131 -3.75 5.78 -6.19
N LEU A 132 -3.19 5.32 -5.05
CA LEU A 132 -1.87 5.76 -4.56
C LEU A 132 -0.92 5.87 -5.76
N PRO A 133 -0.17 6.98 -5.92
CA PRO A 133 0.87 7.06 -6.93
C PRO A 133 1.70 5.79 -6.77
N GLU A 134 1.94 5.05 -7.87
CA GLU A 134 2.56 3.74 -7.82
C GLU A 134 3.78 3.78 -6.90
N VAL A 135 3.59 3.32 -5.67
CA VAL A 135 4.69 3.02 -4.76
C VAL A 135 5.24 1.75 -5.37
N THR A 136 6.14 1.96 -6.33
CA THR A 136 6.88 0.94 -7.04
C THR A 136 7.37 -0.02 -5.98
N ARG A 137 6.80 -1.24 -5.97
CA ARG A 137 7.45 -2.34 -5.29
C ARG A 137 8.90 -2.31 -5.77
N PRO A 138 9.92 -2.38 -4.90
CA PRO A 138 11.17 -2.97 -5.33
C PRO A 138 10.80 -4.36 -5.87
N LYS A 139 10.84 -4.51 -7.20
CA LYS A 139 10.79 -5.80 -7.89
C LYS A 139 12.12 -6.49 -7.63
N ALA A 140 12.41 -6.79 -6.36
CA ALA A 140 13.67 -7.36 -5.91
C ALA A 140 13.38 -8.52 -4.96
N MET A 141 12.63 -9.52 -5.43
CA MET A 141 12.66 -10.92 -4.96
C MET A 141 11.66 -11.82 -5.71
N VAL A 142 11.52 -11.67 -7.04
CA VAL A 142 10.80 -12.67 -7.88
C VAL A 142 11.58 -13.03 -9.15
N ALA A 143 12.70 -12.35 -9.44
CA ALA A 143 13.51 -12.61 -10.64
C ALA A 143 14.73 -13.54 -10.39
N ALA A 144 14.86 -14.14 -9.21
CA ALA A 144 15.95 -15.08 -8.91
C ALA A 144 15.56 -16.56 -9.09
N VAL A 145 14.32 -16.86 -9.50
CA VAL A 145 13.82 -18.24 -9.70
C VAL A 145 13.18 -18.40 -11.09
N VAL A 146 13.70 -17.69 -12.10
CA VAL A 146 13.38 -18.00 -13.49
C VAL A 146 14.68 -18.06 -14.28
N ALA A 147 15.13 -19.29 -14.47
CA ALA A 147 15.89 -19.76 -15.63
C ALA A 147 17.23 -19.04 -15.90
N VAL A 148 18.28 -19.55 -15.27
CA VAL A 148 19.53 -19.80 -16.00
C VAL A 148 19.18 -20.82 -17.10
N PRO A 149 19.22 -20.49 -18.41
CA PRO A 149 19.30 -21.54 -19.41
C PRO A 149 20.66 -22.23 -19.22
N ALA A 150 20.61 -23.53 -18.94
CA ALA A 150 21.76 -24.41 -18.93
C ALA A 150 22.60 -24.18 -20.19
N PRO A 151 23.92 -23.96 -20.09
CA PRO A 151 24.76 -24.07 -21.27
C PRO A 151 24.70 -25.53 -21.74
N LEU A 152 24.17 -25.71 -22.95
CA LEU A 152 24.36 -26.94 -23.72
C LEU A 152 25.85 -27.22 -23.78
N VAL A 153 26.24 -28.30 -23.11
CA VAL A 153 27.51 -28.99 -23.30
C VAL A 153 27.44 -29.64 -24.68
N GLU A 154 27.88 -28.90 -25.70
CA GLU A 154 28.40 -29.43 -26.96
C GLU A 154 29.93 -29.25 -26.85
N MET A 155 30.64 -30.22 -26.25
CA MET A 155 31.39 -31.24 -26.98
C MET A 155 32.27 -30.67 -28.11
N GLY A 156 33.59 -30.65 -27.88
CA GLY A 156 34.57 -30.80 -28.96
C GLY A 156 35.49 -29.62 -29.24
N PHE A 157 36.30 -29.20 -28.26
CA PHE A 157 37.58 -28.55 -28.57
C PHE A 157 38.70 -29.27 -27.80
N VAL A 158 39.25 -30.31 -28.41
CA VAL A 158 40.56 -30.84 -28.03
C VAL A 158 41.56 -30.23 -29.00
N GLY A 159 42.36 -29.32 -28.47
CA GLY A 159 43.60 -28.94 -29.10
C GLY A 159 44.70 -29.98 -28.86
N ASP A 160 45.59 -30.02 -29.83
CA ASP A 160 47.04 -30.10 -29.66
C ASP A 160 47.77 -31.41 -30.04
N VAL A 161 48.64 -31.23 -31.05
CA VAL A 161 49.92 -31.87 -31.41
C VAL A 161 49.99 -33.36 -31.76
N ALA A 162 50.31 -33.66 -33.04
CA ALA A 162 51.64 -34.15 -33.48
C ALA A 162 51.62 -34.73 -34.92
N ALA A 163 52.32 -34.04 -35.85
CA ALA A 163 53.29 -34.47 -36.88
C ALA A 163 53.40 -35.96 -37.34
N PRO A 164 54.13 -36.33 -38.43
CA PRO A 164 54.54 -35.63 -39.67
C PRO A 164 54.45 -36.51 -40.98
N ILE A 165 54.98 -35.99 -42.11
CA ILE A 165 55.54 -36.68 -43.33
C ILE A 165 54.62 -37.54 -44.24
N PHE A 166 54.44 -37.16 -45.52
CA PHE A 166 54.93 -37.85 -46.75
C PHE A 166 54.26 -37.34 -48.07
N SER A 167 55.14 -36.93 -49.01
CA SER A 167 55.12 -36.96 -50.48
C SER A 167 53.85 -37.17 -51.34
N GLY A 168 53.83 -36.43 -52.46
CA GLY A 168 53.95 -37.04 -53.79
C GLY A 168 52.77 -36.87 -54.74
N GLY A 169 53.01 -36.27 -55.91
CA GLY A 169 52.10 -36.21 -57.05
C GLY A 169 52.45 -35.09 -58.02
#